data_AF-A0A4Z2F7Z2-F1
#
_entry.id   AF-A0A4Z2F7Z2-F1
#
_cell.length_a   1.000
_cell.length_b   1.000
_cell.length_c   1.000
_cell.angle_alpha   90.00
_cell.angle_beta   90.00
_cell.angle_gamma   90.00
#
_symmetry.space_group_name_H-M   'P 1'
#
loop_
_entity.id
_entity.type
_entity.pdbx_description
1 polymer ?
#
loop_
_entity_poly.entity_id
_entity_poly.type
_entity_poly.pdbx_seq_one_letter_code
_entity_poly.pdbx_strand_id
1 'polypeptide(L)'
;MGAYYCSVCRQTTFTGKGHIFGKIHQGRLRVVLLKFLEKVKEARRTLKKPQVEKFDCIEHKKTFWCYCCGREVDRNVTDENMTVLYGGLLEHMATPEHRKNAHKFWWENKADPKLRDKVIITEEETERFKAEVEKALESFVEKEDDFIKQQADVIRAQEKHRRDVLQSLLEEEAAAPPENGPSLQEFLKQKEKEKLKKLPPNRVGANFDHSSHTDANWLPSFGRVWNTGRRWQSRHQFRQEEGQKKKQKRKKELGTEGSKKAKTTEQLTNSDSI
;
A
#
# COMPACT_ATOMS: atom_id res chain seq x y z
N MET A 1 19.46 7.86 55.27
CA MET A 1 18.16 7.74 54.57
C MET A 1 18.25 8.52 53.27
N GLY A 2 18.19 7.85 52.12
CA GLY A 2 18.32 8.50 50.81
C GLY A 2 16.98 8.98 50.26
N ALA A 3 17.02 10.05 49.46
CA ALA A 3 15.88 10.49 48.67
C ALA A 3 15.46 9.40 47.67
N TYR A 4 14.17 9.08 47.61
CA TYR A 4 13.61 8.08 46.70
C TYR A 4 12.48 8.69 45.87
N TYR A 5 12.59 8.64 44.55
CA TYR A 5 11.53 9.09 43.65
C TYR A 5 10.51 7.96 43.40
N CYS A 6 9.23 8.28 43.56
CA CYS A 6 8.14 7.36 43.26
C CYS A 6 7.49 7.67 41.91
N SER A 7 7.50 6.71 40.98
CA SER A 7 6.82 6.85 39.68
C SER A 7 5.29 6.92 39.80
N VAL A 8 4.71 6.26 40.80
CA VAL A 8 3.24 6.25 41.04
C VAL A 8 2.78 7.56 41.66
N CYS A 9 3.51 8.08 42.65
CA CYS A 9 3.17 9.32 43.34
C CYS A 9 3.71 10.58 42.63
N ARG A 10 4.65 10.42 41.69
CA ARG A 10 5.39 11.50 41.00
C ARG A 10 6.05 12.49 41.95
N GLN A 11 6.55 11.99 43.08
CA GLN A 11 7.12 12.79 44.15
C GLN A 11 8.38 12.11 44.71
N THR A 12 9.35 12.92 45.11
CA THR A 12 10.53 12.48 45.85
C THR A 12 10.20 12.42 47.33
N THR A 13 10.41 11.26 47.93
CA THR A 13 10.16 11.00 49.36
C THR A 13 11.48 10.76 50.07
N PHE A 14 11.68 11.39 51.23
CA PHE A 14 12.89 11.24 52.04
C PHE A 14 12.81 10.09 53.06
N THR A 15 11.61 9.51 53.23
CA THR A 15 11.34 8.34 54.08
C THR A 15 11.78 7.01 53.46
N GLY A 16 12.50 7.06 52.33
CA GLY A 16 12.93 5.88 51.58
C GLY A 16 11.75 5.03 51.08
N LYS A 17 11.92 3.71 51.08
CA LYS A 17 10.89 2.74 50.61
C LYS A 17 9.67 2.64 51.55
N GLY A 18 9.69 3.27 52.72
CA GLY A 18 8.58 3.25 53.67
C GLY A 18 7.31 3.93 53.15
N HIS A 19 7.44 4.93 52.26
CA HIS A 19 6.28 5.67 51.75
C HIS A 19 5.28 4.78 50.97
N ILE A 20 5.76 3.67 50.41
CA ILE A 20 4.97 2.72 49.59
C ILE A 20 3.83 2.11 50.40
N PHE A 21 4.03 1.94 51.71
CA PHE A 21 3.01 1.42 52.63
C PHE A 21 2.01 2.50 53.11
N GLY A 22 2.25 3.77 52.78
CA GLY A 22 1.39 4.88 53.19
C GLY A 22 0.04 4.88 52.47
N LYS A 23 -1.01 5.32 53.17
CA LYS A 23 -2.38 5.41 52.63
C LYS A 23 -2.47 6.26 51.36
N ILE A 24 -1.66 7.33 51.26
CA ILE A 24 -1.62 8.21 50.09
C ILE A 24 -1.12 7.46 48.86
N HIS A 25 0.00 6.73 48.99
CA HIS A 25 0.55 5.93 47.90
C HIS A 25 -0.44 4.85 47.48
N GLN A 26 -0.95 4.06 48.44
CA GLN A 26 -1.87 2.97 48.16
C GLN A 26 -3.20 3.45 47.54
N GLY A 27 -3.71 4.61 47.95
CA GLY A 27 -4.86 5.26 47.32
C GLY A 27 -4.59 5.64 45.86
N ARG A 28 -3.45 6.28 45.57
CA ARG A 28 -3.04 6.64 44.20
C ARG A 28 -2.81 5.41 43.33
N LEU A 29 -2.10 4.41 43.86
CA LEU A 29 -1.83 3.14 43.21
C LEU A 29 -3.14 2.44 42.79
N ARG A 30 -4.13 2.40 43.68
CA ARG A 30 -5.44 1.83 43.38
C ARG A 30 -6.13 2.54 42.21
N VAL A 31 -6.13 3.87 42.18
CA VAL A 31 -6.75 4.64 41.07
C VAL A 31 -6.00 4.40 39.76
N VAL A 32 -4.67 4.37 39.79
CA VAL A 32 -3.84 4.10 38.61
C VAL A 32 -4.11 2.68 38.08
N LEU A 33 -4.10 1.68 38.96
CA LEU A 33 -4.38 0.30 38.60
C LEU A 33 -5.80 0.11 38.07
N LEU A 34 -6.82 0.75 38.67
CA LEU A 34 -8.19 0.68 38.16
C LEU A 34 -8.29 1.19 36.72
N LYS A 35 -7.70 2.36 36.43
CA LYS A 35 -7.68 2.92 35.07
C LYS A 35 -6.89 2.06 34.09
N PHE A 36 -5.77 1.49 34.54
CA PHE A 36 -4.95 0.61 33.71
C PHE A 36 -5.66 -0.71 33.39
N LEU A 37 -6.26 -1.33 34.40
CA LEU A 37 -7.01 -2.58 34.27
C LEU A 37 -8.24 -2.43 33.38
N GLU A 38 -8.95 -1.30 33.43
CA GLU A 38 -10.10 -1.09 32.54
C GLU A 38 -9.65 -1.02 31.07
N LYS A 39 -8.54 -0.35 30.76
CA LYS A 39 -7.96 -0.35 29.40
C LYS A 39 -7.56 -1.75 28.92
N VAL A 40 -6.94 -2.54 29.79
CA VAL A 40 -6.58 -3.93 29.46
C VAL A 40 -7.82 -4.81 29.32
N LYS A 41 -8.85 -4.57 30.13
CA LYS A 41 -10.13 -5.27 30.05
C LYS A 41 -10.88 -4.93 28.76
N GLU A 42 -10.85 -3.69 28.29
CA GLU A 42 -11.37 -3.29 26.98
C GLU A 42 -10.67 -4.07 25.86
N ALA A 43 -9.35 -4.10 25.86
CA ALA A 43 -8.57 -4.87 24.87
C ALA A 43 -8.85 -6.38 24.96
N ARG A 44 -8.99 -6.95 26.17
CA ARG A 44 -9.33 -8.36 26.33
C ARG A 44 -10.70 -8.73 25.73
N ARG A 45 -11.63 -7.78 25.57
CA ARG A 45 -12.92 -8.04 24.90
C ARG A 45 -12.73 -8.29 23.41
N THR A 46 -11.71 -7.70 22.78
CA THR A 46 -11.43 -7.89 21.36
C THR A 46 -10.69 -9.19 21.07
N LEU A 47 -10.19 -9.91 22.08
CA LEU A 47 -9.57 -11.24 21.90
C LEU A 47 -10.51 -12.26 21.24
N LYS A 48 -11.82 -12.19 21.53
CA LYS A 48 -12.82 -13.10 20.94
C LYS A 48 -13.29 -12.69 19.56
N LYS A 49 -13.25 -11.38 19.27
CA LYS A 49 -13.71 -10.81 18.01
C LYS A 49 -12.85 -9.59 17.69
N PRO A 50 -11.72 -9.78 17.00
CA PRO A 50 -10.88 -8.68 16.59
C PRO A 50 -11.62 -7.76 15.64
N GLN A 51 -11.33 -6.47 15.73
CA GLN A 51 -11.91 -5.44 14.88
C GLN A 51 -10.82 -4.91 13.95
N VAL A 52 -11.09 -5.03 12.66
CA VAL A 52 -10.25 -4.52 11.58
C VAL A 52 -11.00 -3.38 10.90
N GLU A 53 -10.34 -2.24 10.76
CA GLU A 53 -10.88 -1.04 10.13
C GLU A 53 -9.92 -0.51 9.06
N LYS A 54 -10.43 0.33 8.15
CA LYS A 54 -9.60 1.10 7.21
C LYS A 54 -8.72 2.06 8.01
N PHE A 55 -7.44 2.14 7.68
CA PHE A 55 -6.52 2.99 8.41
C PHE A 55 -6.93 4.47 8.37
N ASP A 56 -7.10 5.06 9.56
CA ASP A 56 -7.27 6.50 9.78
C ASP A 56 -6.16 7.03 10.69
N CYS A 57 -5.38 7.98 10.19
CA CYS A 57 -4.22 8.52 10.90
C CYS A 57 -4.57 9.30 12.17
N ILE A 58 -5.79 9.84 12.30
CA ILE A 58 -6.26 10.59 13.47
C ILE A 58 -6.77 9.63 14.54
N GLU A 59 -7.51 8.60 14.12
CA GLU A 59 -8.19 7.72 15.05
C GLU A 59 -7.32 6.54 15.50
N HIS A 60 -6.40 6.08 14.65
CA HIS A 60 -5.70 4.82 14.84
C HIS A 60 -4.26 4.95 15.35
N LYS A 61 -3.61 6.11 15.17
CA LYS A 61 -2.29 6.42 15.79
C LYS A 61 -2.42 6.85 17.25
N LYS A 62 -3.12 6.06 18.05
CA LYS A 62 -3.28 6.30 19.49
C LYS A 62 -2.30 5.44 20.25
N THR A 63 -1.71 5.99 21.30
CA THR A 63 -0.80 5.30 22.22
C THR A 63 -1.44 5.11 23.59
N PHE A 64 -0.88 4.22 24.40
CA PHE A 64 -1.20 4.11 25.81
C PHE A 64 0.07 3.95 26.65
N TRP A 65 0.02 4.49 27.87
CA TRP A 65 1.09 4.34 28.85
C TRP A 65 0.98 3.02 29.60
N CYS A 66 2.02 2.19 29.55
CA CYS A 66 2.13 1.00 30.38
C CYS A 66 2.86 1.32 31.69
N TYR A 67 2.15 1.25 32.83
CA TYR A 67 2.73 1.53 34.14
C TYR A 67 3.72 0.47 34.61
N CYS A 68 3.58 -0.79 34.16
CA CYS A 68 4.50 -1.87 34.49
C CYS A 68 5.88 -1.64 33.85
N CYS A 69 5.87 -1.28 32.57
CA CYS A 69 7.08 -1.11 31.77
C CYS A 69 7.64 0.31 31.80
N GLY A 70 6.83 1.31 32.21
CA GLY A 70 7.22 2.72 32.19
C GLY A 70 7.48 3.24 30.78
N ARG A 71 6.78 2.70 29.78
CA ARG A 71 6.92 3.07 28.37
C ARG A 71 5.58 3.34 27.70
N GLU A 72 5.61 4.19 26.69
CA GLU A 72 4.51 4.42 25.78
C GLU A 72 4.47 3.30 24.73
N VAL A 73 3.27 2.82 24.43
CA VAL A 73 3.04 1.66 23.57
C VAL A 73 1.89 1.99 22.63
N ASP A 74 1.96 1.54 21.40
CA ASP A 74 0.88 1.72 20.44
C ASP A 74 -0.37 0.96 20.88
N ARG A 75 -1.53 1.62 20.79
CA ARG A 75 -2.81 0.99 21.11
C ARG A 75 -3.17 -0.03 20.04
N ASN A 76 -3.02 0.34 18.77
CA ASN A 76 -3.44 -0.43 17.61
C ASN A 76 -2.23 -0.87 16.79
N VAL A 77 -2.37 -1.95 16.02
CA VAL A 77 -1.41 -2.29 14.95
C VAL A 77 -1.95 -1.71 13.66
N THR A 78 -1.13 -0.91 12.97
CA THR A 78 -1.50 -0.24 11.72
C THR A 78 -0.60 -0.72 10.60
N ASP A 79 -1.21 -1.16 9.51
CA ASP A 79 -0.59 -1.37 8.21
C ASP A 79 -0.99 -0.22 7.26
N GLU A 80 -0.36 -0.10 6.09
CA GLU A 80 -0.51 1.07 5.20
C GLU A 80 -1.98 1.43 4.88
N ASN A 81 -2.88 0.44 4.82
CA ASN A 81 -4.30 0.63 4.50
C ASN A 81 -5.27 0.11 5.58
N MET A 82 -4.80 -0.60 6.61
CA MET A 82 -5.65 -1.32 7.56
C MET A 82 -5.17 -1.16 9.00
N THR A 83 -6.09 -1.24 9.96
CA THR A 83 -5.77 -1.17 11.39
C THR A 83 -6.46 -2.29 12.13
N VAL A 84 -5.69 -3.02 12.95
CA VAL A 84 -6.22 -3.93 13.97
C VAL A 84 -6.33 -3.19 15.30
N LEU A 85 -7.57 -2.93 15.73
CA LEU A 85 -7.84 -2.23 16.98
C LEU A 85 -7.34 -3.01 18.19
N TYR A 86 -6.71 -2.30 19.14
CA TYR A 86 -6.10 -2.86 20.35
C TYR A 86 -4.96 -3.88 20.13
N GLY A 87 -4.56 -4.14 18.88
CA GLY A 87 -3.52 -5.12 18.55
C GLY A 87 -2.19 -4.84 19.27
N GLY A 88 -1.73 -3.58 19.24
CA GLY A 88 -0.43 -3.21 19.80
C GLY A 88 -0.41 -3.33 21.34
N LEU A 89 -1.54 -3.03 21.97
CA LEU A 89 -1.71 -3.26 23.40
C LEU A 89 -1.65 -4.75 23.73
N LEU A 90 -2.39 -5.59 23.00
CA LEU A 90 -2.42 -7.03 23.25
C LEU A 90 -1.05 -7.68 23.02
N GLU A 91 -0.36 -7.31 21.94
CA GLU A 91 1.00 -7.78 21.64
C GLU A 91 1.98 -7.40 22.76
N HIS A 92 1.94 -6.16 23.25
CA HIS A 92 2.77 -5.74 24.37
C HIS A 92 2.49 -6.55 25.64
N MET A 93 1.21 -6.76 25.99
CA MET A 93 0.84 -7.49 27.21
C MET A 93 1.22 -8.98 27.16
N ALA A 94 1.39 -9.53 25.95
CA ALA A 94 1.87 -10.90 25.73
C ALA A 94 3.41 -11.03 25.80
N THR A 95 4.16 -9.92 25.78
CA THR A 95 5.63 -9.98 25.79
C THR A 95 6.17 -10.55 27.12
N PRO A 96 7.24 -11.38 27.07
CA PRO A 96 7.87 -11.89 28.29
C PRO A 96 8.51 -10.78 29.13
N GLU A 97 8.93 -9.69 28.50
CA GLU A 97 9.41 -8.47 29.16
C GLU A 97 8.33 -7.85 30.05
N HIS A 98 7.12 -7.68 29.51
CA HIS A 98 6.01 -7.13 30.26
C HIS A 98 5.65 -8.02 31.44
N ARG A 99 5.66 -9.35 31.28
CA ARG A 99 5.42 -10.28 32.39
C ARG A 99 6.41 -10.06 33.53
N LYS A 100 7.71 -9.98 33.25
CA LYS A 100 8.75 -9.71 34.27
C LYS A 100 8.55 -8.35 34.93
N ASN A 101 8.29 -7.31 34.13
CA ASN A 101 8.06 -5.95 34.62
C ASN A 101 6.78 -5.84 35.46
N ALA A 102 5.71 -6.53 35.10
CA ALA A 102 4.48 -6.60 35.87
C ALA A 102 4.71 -7.26 37.24
N HIS A 103 5.44 -8.39 37.28
CA HIS A 103 5.83 -9.00 38.56
C HIS A 103 6.67 -8.05 39.43
N LYS A 104 7.68 -7.38 38.84
CA LYS A 104 8.52 -6.40 39.53
C LYS A 104 7.70 -5.22 40.05
N PHE A 105 6.85 -4.63 39.23
CA PHE A 105 6.00 -3.48 39.59
C PHE A 105 5.08 -3.81 40.75
N TRP A 106 4.44 -4.98 40.73
CA TRP A 106 3.56 -5.43 41.81
C TRP A 106 4.32 -5.63 43.12
N TRP A 107 5.52 -6.22 43.04
CA TRP A 107 6.38 -6.42 44.20
C TRP A 107 6.86 -5.11 44.81
N GLU A 108 7.30 -4.18 43.97
CA GLU A 108 7.84 -2.88 44.39
C GLU A 108 6.76 -2.00 45.01
N ASN A 109 5.55 -1.96 44.44
CA ASN A 109 4.47 -1.10 44.92
C ASN A 109 3.50 -1.76 45.93
N LYS A 110 3.75 -3.03 46.29
CA LYS A 110 2.87 -3.82 47.19
C LYS A 110 1.41 -3.80 46.74
N ALA A 111 1.20 -3.95 45.43
CA ALA A 111 -0.13 -4.02 44.83
C ALA A 111 -0.80 -5.37 45.12
N ASP A 112 -2.14 -5.41 45.01
CA ASP A 112 -2.92 -6.64 45.19
C ASP A 112 -2.53 -7.72 44.14
N PRO A 113 -2.01 -8.88 44.56
CA PRO A 113 -1.61 -9.96 43.66
C PRO A 113 -2.73 -10.43 42.72
N LYS A 114 -4.01 -10.36 43.14
CA LYS A 114 -5.16 -10.83 42.36
C LYS A 114 -5.37 -10.04 41.06
N LEU A 115 -4.83 -8.82 41.01
CA LEU A 115 -4.97 -7.93 39.86
C LEU A 115 -3.85 -8.11 38.84
N ARG A 116 -2.72 -8.71 39.23
CA ARG A 116 -1.56 -8.91 38.35
C ARG A 116 -1.89 -9.84 37.19
N ASP A 117 -2.55 -10.96 37.47
CA ASP A 117 -2.81 -11.97 36.44
C ASP A 117 -3.82 -11.48 35.39
N LYS A 118 -4.55 -10.39 35.67
CA LYS A 118 -5.45 -9.73 34.70
C LYS A 118 -4.72 -8.91 33.64
N VAL A 119 -3.47 -8.48 33.91
CA VAL A 119 -2.67 -7.65 32.98
C VAL A 119 -1.67 -8.46 32.17
N ILE A 120 -1.63 -9.77 32.38
CA ILE A 120 -0.80 -10.71 31.64
C ILE A 120 -1.71 -11.42 30.64
N ILE A 121 -1.28 -11.52 29.38
CA ILE A 121 -1.96 -12.31 28.35
C ILE A 121 -1.11 -13.55 28.11
N THR A 122 -1.75 -14.72 28.06
CA THR A 122 -1.01 -15.98 27.83
C THR A 122 -0.65 -16.14 26.36
N GLU A 123 0.34 -16.99 26.09
CA GLU A 123 0.74 -17.31 24.71
C GLU A 123 -0.44 -17.94 23.95
N GLU A 124 -1.19 -18.84 24.57
CA GLU A 124 -2.42 -19.45 24.01
C GLU A 124 -3.53 -18.43 23.68
N GLU A 125 -3.72 -17.41 24.52
CA GLU A 125 -4.66 -16.31 24.23
C GLU A 125 -4.19 -15.49 23.03
N THR A 126 -2.87 -15.32 22.90
CA THR A 126 -2.24 -14.58 21.80
C THR A 126 -2.32 -15.33 20.48
N GLU A 127 -2.09 -16.65 20.49
CA GLU A 127 -2.22 -17.50 19.30
C GLU A 127 -3.65 -17.54 18.80
N ARG A 128 -4.63 -17.72 19.70
CA ARG A 128 -6.06 -17.63 19.34
C ARG A 128 -6.42 -16.27 18.77
N PHE A 129 -5.91 -15.20 19.37
CA PHE A 129 -6.12 -13.85 18.84
C PHE A 129 -5.56 -13.69 17.44
N LYS A 130 -4.32 -14.15 17.18
CA LYS A 130 -3.71 -14.09 15.84
C LYS A 130 -4.54 -14.84 14.80
N ALA A 131 -5.02 -16.04 15.12
CA ALA A 131 -5.88 -16.82 14.22
C ALA A 131 -7.22 -16.10 13.92
N GLU A 132 -7.85 -15.52 14.95
CA GLU A 132 -9.08 -14.73 14.74
C GLU A 132 -8.81 -13.42 13.98
N VAL A 133 -7.64 -12.80 14.16
CA VAL A 133 -7.23 -11.60 13.41
C VAL A 133 -7.05 -11.95 11.94
N GLU A 134 -6.39 -13.06 11.62
CA GLU A 134 -6.22 -13.55 10.25
C GLU A 134 -7.58 -13.74 9.57
N LYS A 135 -8.52 -14.42 10.25
CA LYS A 135 -9.90 -14.58 9.78
C LYS A 135 -10.63 -13.25 9.61
N ALA A 136 -10.45 -12.31 10.54
CA ALA A 136 -11.07 -11.00 10.45
C ALA A 136 -10.52 -10.17 9.28
N LEU A 137 -9.21 -10.25 9.04
CA LEU A 137 -8.53 -9.63 7.90
C LEU A 137 -9.03 -10.20 6.57
N GLU A 138 -9.12 -11.52 6.45
CA GLU A 138 -9.66 -12.19 5.25
C GLU A 138 -11.10 -11.71 4.98
N SER A 139 -11.96 -11.74 6.00
CA SER A 139 -13.35 -11.26 5.87
C SER A 139 -13.48 -9.77 5.55
N PHE A 140 -12.46 -8.97 5.88
CA PHE A 140 -12.43 -7.54 5.58
C PHE A 140 -12.00 -7.31 4.12
N VAL A 141 -10.96 -8.01 3.67
CA VAL A 141 -10.49 -7.96 2.28
C VAL A 141 -11.57 -8.44 1.32
N GLU A 142 -12.27 -9.54 1.63
CA GLU A 142 -13.38 -10.04 0.80
C GLU A 142 -14.49 -9.01 0.61
N LYS A 143 -14.87 -8.29 1.68
CA LYS A 143 -15.89 -7.23 1.61
C LYS A 143 -15.43 -6.05 0.77
N GLU A 144 -14.16 -5.66 0.89
CA GLU A 144 -13.58 -4.61 0.07
C GLU A 144 -13.53 -5.02 -1.40
N ASP A 145 -13.15 -6.27 -1.70
CA ASP A 145 -13.14 -6.81 -3.06
C ASP A 145 -14.54 -6.86 -3.66
N ASP A 146 -15.55 -7.29 -2.91
CA ASP A 146 -16.94 -7.29 -3.37
C ASP A 146 -17.46 -5.88 -3.62
N PHE A 147 -17.07 -4.91 -2.79
CA PHE A 147 -17.38 -3.50 -3.03
C PHE A 147 -16.73 -2.99 -4.32
N ILE A 148 -15.46 -3.32 -4.56
CA ILE A 148 -14.75 -2.97 -5.80
C ILE A 148 -15.41 -3.63 -7.03
N LYS A 149 -15.83 -4.91 -6.93
CA LYS A 149 -16.56 -5.60 -8.00
C LYS A 149 -17.87 -4.89 -8.33
N GLN A 150 -18.66 -4.54 -7.32
CA GLN A 150 -19.92 -3.81 -7.49
C GLN A 150 -19.70 -2.45 -8.17
N GLN A 151 -18.69 -1.69 -7.75
CA GLN A 151 -18.34 -0.43 -8.40
C GLN A 151 -17.92 -0.63 -9.86
N ALA A 152 -17.13 -1.67 -10.14
CA ALA A 152 -16.72 -2.00 -11.50
C ALA A 152 -17.90 -2.41 -12.39
N ASP A 153 -18.90 -3.13 -11.85
CA ASP A 153 -20.12 -3.48 -12.58
C ASP A 153 -20.95 -2.27 -12.96
N VAL A 154 -21.08 -1.28 -12.06
CA VAL A 154 -21.75 -0.01 -12.36
C VAL A 154 -21.04 0.71 -13.50
N ILE A 155 -19.70 0.77 -13.47
CA ILE A 155 -18.90 1.39 -14.55
C ILE A 155 -19.12 0.63 -15.87
N ARG A 156 -19.05 -0.71 -15.86
CA ARG A 156 -19.28 -1.54 -17.04
C ARG A 156 -20.69 -1.36 -17.62
N ALA A 157 -21.71 -1.31 -16.77
CA ALA A 157 -23.10 -1.10 -17.19
C ALA A 157 -23.29 0.30 -17.79
N GLN A 158 -22.70 1.32 -17.18
CA GLN A 158 -22.75 2.69 -17.70
C GLN A 158 -22.04 2.81 -19.05
N GLU A 159 -20.86 2.19 -19.20
CA GLU A 159 -20.17 2.15 -20.48
C GLU A 159 -20.95 1.38 -21.55
N LYS A 160 -21.55 0.25 -21.19
CA LYS A 160 -22.40 -0.52 -22.11
C LYS A 160 -23.57 0.35 -22.59
N HIS A 161 -24.27 1.00 -21.66
CA HIS A 161 -25.36 1.91 -22.01
C HIS A 161 -24.91 3.02 -22.96
N ARG A 162 -23.74 3.63 -22.74
CA ARG A 162 -23.17 4.63 -23.66
C ARG A 162 -22.88 4.05 -25.05
N ARG A 163 -22.38 2.82 -25.13
CA ARG A 163 -22.12 2.14 -26.41
C ARG A 163 -23.43 1.85 -27.14
N ASP A 164 -24.44 1.35 -26.44
CA ASP A 164 -25.74 1.02 -27.02
C ASP A 164 -26.44 2.27 -27.60
N VAL A 165 -26.41 3.41 -26.87
CA VAL A 165 -26.96 4.69 -27.36
C VAL A 165 -26.22 5.20 -28.61
N LEU A 166 -24.89 5.09 -28.63
CA LEU A 166 -24.12 5.46 -29.82
C LEU A 166 -24.43 4.55 -31.00
N GLN A 167 -24.59 3.25 -30.75
CA GLN A 167 -24.92 2.28 -31.78
C GLN A 167 -26.31 2.54 -32.38
N SER A 168 -27.33 2.80 -31.54
CA SER A 168 -28.68 3.10 -32.04
C SER A 168 -28.71 4.36 -32.91
N LEU A 169 -27.93 5.39 -32.56
CA LEU A 169 -27.80 6.60 -33.38
C LEU A 169 -27.20 6.31 -34.77
N LEU A 170 -26.18 5.44 -34.83
CA LEU A 170 -25.55 5.04 -36.09
C LEU A 170 -26.48 4.17 -36.95
N GLU A 171 -27.29 3.31 -36.34
CA GLU A 171 -28.26 2.46 -37.04
C GLU A 171 -29.43 3.27 -37.62
N GLU A 172 -29.92 4.31 -36.92
CA GLU A 172 -30.91 5.25 -37.48
C GLU A 172 -30.36 6.00 -38.70
N GLU A 173 -29.10 6.43 -38.66
CA GLU A 173 -28.44 7.10 -39.79
C GLU A 173 -28.29 6.18 -41.02
N ALA A 174 -28.15 4.86 -40.80
CA ALA A 174 -28.03 3.87 -41.87
C ALA A 174 -29.39 3.40 -42.44
N ALA A 175 -30.47 3.49 -41.65
CA ALA A 175 -31.82 3.03 -42.03
C ALA A 175 -32.71 4.12 -42.66
N ALA A 176 -32.27 5.39 -42.64
CA ALA A 176 -32.99 6.47 -43.30
C ALA A 176 -33.11 6.20 -44.83
N PRO A 177 -34.29 6.41 -45.45
CA PRO A 177 -34.46 6.25 -46.89
C PRO A 177 -33.49 7.18 -47.64
N PRO A 178 -33.03 6.81 -48.86
CA PRO A 178 -32.14 7.66 -49.63
C PRO A 178 -32.79 9.04 -49.78
N GLU A 179 -32.17 10.06 -49.16
CA GLU A 179 -32.64 11.42 -49.26
C GLU A 179 -32.73 11.80 -50.74
N ASN A 180 -33.87 12.37 -51.16
CA ASN A 180 -34.03 12.92 -52.51
C ASN A 180 -33.16 14.18 -52.64
N GLY A 181 -31.85 13.98 -52.83
CA GLY A 181 -30.81 15.00 -52.94
C GLY A 181 -29.42 14.34 -52.94
N PRO A 182 -28.35 15.00 -53.46
CA PRO A 182 -27.01 14.45 -53.34
C PRO A 182 -26.72 14.18 -51.86
N SER A 183 -26.30 12.96 -51.53
CA SER A 183 -26.21 12.55 -50.12
C SER A 183 -25.30 13.50 -49.35
N LEU A 184 -25.55 13.72 -48.06
CA LEU A 184 -24.68 14.53 -47.20
C LEU A 184 -23.22 14.10 -47.33
N GLN A 185 -22.98 12.79 -47.46
CA GLN A 185 -21.68 12.17 -47.76
C GLN A 185 -21.06 12.68 -49.08
N GLU A 186 -21.82 12.77 -50.15
CA GLU A 186 -21.36 13.31 -51.43
C GLU A 186 -21.09 14.80 -51.37
N PHE A 187 -21.94 15.57 -50.71
CA PHE A 187 -21.73 17.00 -50.50
C PHE A 187 -20.46 17.28 -49.69
N LEU A 188 -20.25 16.54 -48.59
CA LEU A 188 -19.05 16.62 -47.78
C LEU A 188 -17.80 16.22 -48.57
N LYS A 189 -17.85 15.12 -49.35
CA LYS A 189 -16.75 14.71 -50.25
C LYS A 189 -16.45 15.77 -51.30
N GLN A 190 -17.45 16.46 -51.84
CA GLN A 190 -17.24 17.54 -52.80
C GLN A 190 -16.61 18.75 -52.14
N LYS A 191 -17.07 19.13 -50.94
CA LYS A 191 -16.45 20.18 -50.12
C LYS A 191 -14.99 19.85 -49.77
N GLU A 192 -14.69 18.61 -49.45
CA GLU A 192 -13.32 18.13 -49.20
C GLU A 192 -12.47 18.19 -50.45
N LYS A 193 -12.99 17.75 -51.61
CA LYS A 193 -12.30 17.87 -52.90
C LYS A 193 -12.01 19.34 -53.27
N GLU A 194 -12.94 20.25 -53.02
CA GLU A 194 -12.74 21.68 -53.23
C GLU A 194 -11.71 22.27 -52.26
N LYS A 195 -11.71 21.85 -50.98
CA LYS A 195 -10.67 22.21 -50.01
C LYS A 195 -9.31 21.68 -50.43
N LEU A 196 -9.23 20.41 -50.86
CA LEU A 196 -8.01 19.78 -51.37
C LEU A 196 -7.44 20.51 -52.58
N LYS A 197 -8.30 20.95 -53.52
CA LYS A 197 -7.90 21.77 -54.67
C LYS A 197 -7.36 23.15 -54.28
N LYS A 198 -7.81 23.72 -53.16
CA LYS A 198 -7.35 25.02 -52.62
C LYS A 198 -6.09 24.92 -51.77
N LEU A 199 -5.71 23.72 -51.34
CA LEU A 199 -4.54 23.53 -50.49
C LEU A 199 -3.27 23.41 -51.34
N PRO A 200 -2.14 24.01 -50.92
CA PRO A 200 -0.87 23.90 -51.63
C PRO A 200 -0.42 22.43 -51.74
N PRO A 201 0.11 22.01 -52.91
CA PRO A 201 0.55 20.64 -53.13
C PRO A 201 1.76 20.25 -52.25
N ASN A 202 2.64 21.21 -51.93
CA ASN A 202 3.83 20.98 -51.09
C ASN A 202 3.61 21.30 -49.60
N ARG A 203 2.47 20.88 -49.02
CA ARG A 203 2.23 21.00 -47.56
C ARG A 203 2.74 19.76 -46.82
N VAL A 204 3.30 19.95 -45.62
CA VAL A 204 3.78 18.85 -44.76
C VAL A 204 2.61 17.91 -44.46
N GLY A 205 2.77 16.61 -44.76
CA GLY A 205 1.72 15.59 -44.60
C GLY A 205 0.83 15.34 -45.82
N ALA A 206 1.02 16.04 -46.95
CA ALA A 206 0.22 15.82 -48.17
C ALA A 206 0.44 14.45 -48.83
N ASN A 207 1.65 13.90 -48.72
CA ASN A 207 2.03 12.60 -49.28
C ASN A 207 1.98 11.47 -48.23
N PHE A 208 1.38 11.72 -47.06
CA PHE A 208 1.33 10.73 -45.99
C PHE A 208 0.15 9.79 -46.23
N ASP A 209 0.44 8.50 -46.41
CA ASP A 209 -0.58 7.48 -46.64
C ASP A 209 -1.23 7.06 -45.31
N HIS A 210 -2.49 7.43 -45.13
CA HIS A 210 -3.26 7.10 -43.93
C HIS A 210 -3.70 5.63 -43.87
N SER A 211 -3.44 4.84 -44.92
CA SER A 211 -3.80 3.42 -44.97
C SER A 211 -2.67 2.46 -44.57
N SER A 212 -1.44 2.95 -44.39
CA SER A 212 -0.34 2.12 -43.92
C SER A 212 -0.57 1.73 -42.45
N HIS A 213 -0.54 0.42 -42.16
CA HIS A 213 -0.60 -0.10 -40.80
C HIS A 213 0.58 0.43 -40.00
N THR A 214 0.29 1.15 -38.92
CA THR A 214 1.32 1.71 -38.04
C THR A 214 1.66 0.68 -36.96
N ASP A 215 2.89 0.16 -36.97
CA ASP A 215 3.38 -0.74 -35.92
C ASP A 215 3.39 -0.02 -34.57
N ALA A 216 3.32 -0.76 -33.45
CA ALA A 216 3.29 -0.20 -32.08
C ALA A 216 4.47 0.74 -31.72
N ASN A 217 5.48 0.85 -32.60
CA ASN A 217 6.59 1.79 -32.53
C ASN A 217 6.37 3.12 -33.28
N TRP A 218 5.19 3.36 -33.87
CA TRP A 218 4.89 4.58 -34.62
C TRP A 218 4.82 5.82 -33.72
N LEU A 219 4.49 5.62 -32.44
CA LEU A 219 4.52 6.67 -31.44
C LEU A 219 5.93 6.75 -30.85
N PRO A 220 6.62 7.91 -30.96
CA PRO A 220 7.84 8.13 -30.21
C PRO A 220 7.56 7.82 -28.74
N SER A 221 8.41 7.02 -28.09
CA SER A 221 8.17 6.72 -26.67
C SER A 221 8.28 8.03 -25.89
N PHE A 222 7.16 8.61 -25.47
CA PHE A 222 7.11 9.85 -24.68
C PHE A 222 7.57 9.62 -23.23
N GLY A 223 8.54 8.74 -23.00
CA GLY A 223 9.23 8.59 -21.72
C GLY A 223 8.30 8.40 -20.53
N ARG A 224 7.25 7.57 -20.67
CA ARG A 224 6.31 7.22 -19.58
C ARG A 224 5.59 8.45 -18.98
N VAL A 225 5.49 9.55 -19.74
CA VAL A 225 4.78 10.80 -19.35
C VAL A 225 3.30 10.53 -19.02
N TRP A 226 2.71 9.47 -19.57
CA TRP A 226 1.30 9.11 -19.41
C TRP A 226 1.01 8.07 -18.31
N ASN A 227 1.99 7.70 -17.47
CA ASN A 227 1.71 6.78 -16.34
C ASN A 227 1.04 7.51 -15.16
N THR A 228 -0.04 6.94 -14.65
CA THR A 228 -0.69 7.36 -13.41
C THR A 228 0.16 6.96 -12.20
N GLY A 229 0.48 7.91 -11.30
CA GLY A 229 1.34 7.68 -10.13
C GLY A 229 2.21 8.89 -9.77
N ARG A 230 2.97 8.82 -8.67
CA ARG A 230 3.86 9.93 -8.28
C ARG A 230 5.07 9.99 -9.21
N ARG A 231 5.36 11.16 -9.77
CA ARG A 231 6.42 11.40 -10.78
C ARG A 231 7.81 10.86 -10.39
N TRP A 232 8.13 10.78 -9.11
CA TRP A 232 9.39 10.23 -8.61
C TRP A 232 9.53 8.71 -8.81
N GLN A 233 8.43 7.95 -8.72
CA GLN A 233 8.42 6.50 -8.95
C GLN A 233 8.75 6.17 -10.41
N SER A 234 8.12 6.87 -11.36
CA SER A 234 8.43 6.76 -12.79
C SER A 234 9.88 7.12 -13.10
N ARG A 235 10.44 8.13 -12.39
CA ARG A 235 11.86 8.52 -12.54
C ARG A 235 12.82 7.43 -12.06
N HIS A 236 12.50 6.73 -10.97
CA HIS A 236 13.31 5.63 -10.47
C HIS A 236 13.30 4.43 -11.42
N GLN A 237 12.12 4.06 -11.91
CA GLN A 237 11.97 2.95 -12.86
C GLN A 237 12.72 3.23 -14.17
N PHE A 238 12.61 4.46 -14.71
CA PHE A 238 13.36 4.87 -15.90
C PHE A 238 14.89 4.75 -15.70
N ARG A 239 15.40 5.19 -14.53
CA ARG A 239 16.84 5.07 -14.21
C ARG A 239 17.30 3.62 -14.11
N GLN A 240 16.47 2.73 -13.55
CA GLN A 240 16.77 1.30 -13.50
C GLN A 240 16.82 0.67 -14.89
N GLU A 241 15.85 0.97 -15.74
CA GLU A 241 15.76 0.46 -17.12
C GLU A 241 16.89 0.97 -18.01
N GLU A 242 17.24 2.25 -17.91
CA GLU A 242 18.42 2.82 -18.59
C GLU A 242 19.72 2.14 -18.13
N GLY A 243 19.83 1.81 -16.83
CA GLY A 243 20.94 1.02 -16.30
C GLY A 243 20.99 -0.40 -16.88
N GLN A 244 19.84 -1.06 -17.03
CA GLN A 244 19.73 -2.38 -17.64
C GLN A 244 20.03 -2.36 -19.14
N LYS A 245 19.52 -1.37 -19.89
CA LYS A 245 19.85 -1.16 -21.30
C LYS A 245 21.34 -0.91 -21.52
N LYS A 246 21.99 -0.09 -20.68
CA LYS A 246 23.45 0.12 -20.72
C LYS A 246 24.22 -1.17 -20.44
N LYS A 247 23.78 -1.99 -19.48
CA LYS A 247 24.37 -3.32 -19.22
C LYS A 247 24.20 -4.27 -20.41
N GLN A 248 23.01 -4.31 -21.01
CA GLN A 248 22.75 -5.13 -22.20
C GLN A 248 23.59 -4.68 -23.40
N LYS A 249 23.73 -3.37 -23.63
CA LYS A 249 24.57 -2.80 -24.70
C LYS A 249 26.04 -3.18 -24.50
N ARG A 250 26.58 -2.99 -23.29
CA ARG A 250 27.95 -3.43 -22.94
C ARG A 250 28.16 -4.94 -23.14
N LYS A 251 27.17 -5.76 -22.79
CA LYS A 251 27.23 -7.22 -22.96
C LYS A 251 27.20 -7.63 -24.44
N LYS A 252 26.48 -6.87 -25.29
CA LYS A 252 26.45 -7.05 -26.74
C LYS A 252 27.78 -6.63 -27.39
N GLU A 253 28.37 -5.52 -26.94
CA GLU A 253 29.68 -5.02 -27.41
C GLU A 253 30.82 -5.99 -27.07
N LEU A 254 30.84 -6.52 -25.83
CA LEU A 254 31.81 -7.55 -25.40
C LEU A 254 31.62 -8.89 -26.15
N GLY A 255 30.39 -9.21 -26.58
CA GLY A 255 30.11 -10.41 -27.38
C GLY A 255 30.61 -10.30 -28.84
N THR A 256 30.66 -9.10 -29.40
CA THR A 256 31.13 -8.87 -30.78
C THR A 256 32.66 -8.80 -30.93
N GLU A 257 33.40 -8.51 -29.85
CA GLU A 257 34.87 -8.57 -29.89
C GLU A 257 35.42 -10.00 -29.79
N GLY A 258 34.69 -10.93 -29.15
CA GLY A 258 35.06 -12.34 -29.09
C GLY A 258 35.05 -13.05 -30.45
N SER A 259 34.12 -12.69 -31.35
CA SER A 259 34.03 -13.29 -32.70
C SER A 259 35.07 -12.78 -33.70
N LYS A 260 35.71 -11.62 -33.46
CA LYS A 260 36.75 -11.10 -34.38
C LYS A 260 38.13 -11.73 -34.15
N LYS A 261 38.42 -12.23 -32.95
CA LYS A 261 39.68 -12.95 -32.64
C LYS A 261 39.70 -14.42 -33.08
N ALA A 262 38.55 -15.03 -33.36
CA ALA A 262 38.51 -16.40 -33.87
C ALA A 262 38.72 -16.50 -35.39
N LYS A 263 38.51 -15.41 -36.16
CA LYS A 263 38.58 -15.43 -37.62
C LYS A 263 39.95 -15.02 -38.20
N THR A 264 40.90 -14.60 -37.37
CA THR A 264 42.25 -14.18 -37.79
C THR A 264 43.32 -15.26 -37.63
N THR A 265 43.01 -16.41 -37.01
CA THR A 265 43.99 -17.48 -36.76
C THR A 265 43.91 -18.65 -37.75
N GLU A 266 42.91 -18.70 -38.64
CA GLU A 266 42.74 -19.80 -39.64
C GLU A 266 43.25 -19.46 -41.06
N GLN A 267 43.86 -18.30 -41.29
CA GLN A 267 44.34 -17.88 -42.63
C GLN A 267 45.87 -17.89 -42.82
N LEU A 268 46.66 -18.47 -41.91
CA LEU A 268 48.13 -18.47 -41.98
C LEU A 268 48.80 -19.84 -42.10
N THR A 269 48.06 -20.89 -42.47
CA THR A 269 48.67 -22.19 -42.82
C THR A 269 48.02 -22.77 -44.07
N ASN A 270 48.42 -22.29 -45.24
CA ASN A 270 48.46 -23.08 -46.49
C ASN A 270 49.10 -22.26 -47.61
N SER A 271 50.42 -22.25 -47.59
CA SER A 271 51.28 -22.10 -48.78
C SER A 271 52.67 -22.50 -48.31
N ASP A 272 52.98 -23.79 -48.41
CA ASP A 272 54.27 -24.28 -48.89
C ASP A 272 54.30 -25.81 -48.95
N SER A 273 54.68 -26.29 -50.13
CA SER A 273 55.31 -27.59 -50.44
C SER A 273 54.44 -28.73 -51.00
N ILE A 274 54.60 -28.85 -52.34
CA ILE A 274 54.63 -30.04 -53.22
C ILE A 274 53.28 -30.60 -53.68
#